data_AF-A0A1J3HNN5-F1
#
_entry.id   AF-A0A1J3HNN5-F1
#
_cell.length_a   1.000
_cell.length_b   1.000
_cell.length_c   1.000
_cell.angle_alpha   90.00
_cell.angle_beta   90.00
_cell.angle_gamma   90.00
#
_symmetry.space_group_name_H-M   'P 1'
#
loop_
_entity.id
_entity.type
_entity.pdbx_description
1 polymer ?
#
loop_
_entity_poly.entity_id
_entity_poly.type
_entity_poly.pdbx_seq_one_letter_code
_entity_poly.pdbx_strand_id
1 'polypeptide(L)'
;EIEPQADDNLTFVAYSSRFAFPSNESGSFSPLYYSFNAGGAHFIVLNSYIPYDNSSDQYNWLESDLRNINRLETPWVVATWSLPWYSTFRGHYREAESMRISLEDLLYSYRVDIIFNGQVDAYERSNRVYNYTLDQCGPVYITTGAGGAGKLETEHEDDPGNCPDQSQRNSVGSCGFNFTSGPESCPVNQPDYSAYRESSFGFGILEVKNGTHALWSWNRNQNLYYLAADIVYIVRQPEICLVYN
;
A
#
# COMPACT_ATOMS: atom_id res chain seq x y z
N GLU A 1 -3.83 -7.17 -13.76
CA GLU A 1 -5.00 -7.93 -14.24
C GLU A 1 -4.89 -9.37 -13.74
N ILE A 2 -5.98 -9.98 -13.27
CA ILE A 2 -5.98 -11.39 -12.86
C ILE A 2 -6.35 -12.22 -14.08
N GLU A 3 -5.40 -12.96 -14.61
CA GLU A 3 -5.70 -13.90 -15.69
C GLU A 3 -6.25 -15.21 -15.11
N PRO A 4 -7.37 -15.75 -15.64
CA PRO A 4 -7.80 -17.11 -15.35
C PRO A 4 -6.71 -18.10 -15.73
N GLN A 5 -6.38 -19.00 -14.82
CA GLN A 5 -5.36 -20.03 -14.99
C GLN A 5 -6.05 -21.39 -15.05
N ALA A 6 -5.84 -22.12 -16.14
CA ALA A 6 -6.48 -23.39 -16.52
C ALA A 6 -7.92 -23.27 -17.07
N ASP A 7 -8.40 -24.36 -17.66
CA ASP A 7 -9.70 -24.46 -18.36
C ASP A 7 -10.93 -24.27 -17.43
N ASP A 8 -10.72 -24.22 -16.10
CA ASP A 8 -11.76 -24.24 -15.06
C ASP A 8 -11.98 -22.89 -14.33
N ASN A 9 -11.63 -21.74 -14.92
CA ASN A 9 -11.80 -20.39 -14.30
C ASN A 9 -11.10 -20.22 -12.93
N LEU A 10 -10.11 -21.05 -12.62
CA LEU A 10 -9.34 -20.92 -11.38
C LEU A 10 -8.42 -19.70 -11.46
N THR A 11 -8.23 -19.00 -10.34
CA THR A 11 -7.30 -17.87 -10.24
C THR A 11 -6.21 -18.18 -9.22
N PHE A 12 -5.05 -17.53 -9.35
CA PHE A 12 -3.91 -17.67 -8.42
C PHE A 12 -3.31 -19.08 -8.29
N VAL A 13 -3.60 -20.03 -9.18
CA VAL A 13 -3.09 -21.41 -9.13
C VAL A 13 -1.57 -21.46 -9.15
N ALA A 14 -0.95 -20.77 -10.12
CA ALA A 14 0.50 -20.74 -10.28
C ALA A 14 1.19 -20.06 -9.08
N TYR A 15 0.63 -18.94 -8.60
CA TYR A 15 1.14 -18.22 -7.43
C TYR A 15 1.11 -19.12 -6.19
N SER A 16 -0.05 -19.72 -5.90
CA SER A 16 -0.26 -20.53 -4.70
C SER A 16 0.50 -21.86 -4.72
N SER A 17 0.86 -22.36 -5.91
CA SER A 17 1.58 -23.63 -6.07
C SER A 17 3.11 -23.47 -6.08
N ARG A 18 3.62 -22.28 -6.39
CA ARG A 18 5.07 -22.05 -6.60
C ARG A 18 5.77 -21.46 -5.39
N PHE A 19 5.05 -20.71 -4.56
CA PHE A 19 5.61 -20.01 -3.42
C PHE A 19 5.12 -20.62 -2.11
N ALA A 20 5.97 -20.54 -1.08
CA ALA A 20 5.61 -20.92 0.28
C ALA A 20 5.20 -19.68 1.06
N PHE A 21 4.18 -19.82 1.90
CA PHE A 21 3.62 -18.73 2.69
C PHE A 21 3.43 -19.19 4.13
N PRO A 22 3.63 -18.31 5.13
CA PRO A 22 3.42 -18.63 6.54
C PRO A 22 1.93 -18.63 6.92
N SER A 23 1.06 -19.16 6.05
CA SER A 23 -0.40 -19.06 6.19
C SER A 23 -0.94 -19.74 7.44
N ASN A 24 -0.34 -20.85 7.85
CA ASN A 24 -0.75 -21.57 9.07
C ASN A 24 -0.17 -20.88 10.31
N GLU A 25 1.08 -20.45 10.23
CA GLU A 25 1.82 -19.78 11.29
C GLU A 25 1.22 -18.42 11.65
N SER A 26 0.68 -17.71 10.65
CA SER A 26 -0.02 -16.44 10.84
C SER A 26 -1.53 -16.60 11.10
N GLY A 27 -2.04 -17.83 11.13
CA GLY A 27 -3.47 -18.12 11.33
C GLY A 27 -4.41 -17.62 10.23
N SER A 28 -3.88 -17.29 9.04
CA SER A 28 -4.71 -16.85 7.91
C SER A 28 -5.34 -18.01 7.15
N PHE A 29 -4.67 -19.17 7.16
CA PHE A 29 -5.01 -20.35 6.37
C PHE A 29 -5.19 -20.06 4.86
N SER A 30 -4.58 -18.97 4.38
CA SER A 30 -4.68 -18.49 3.00
C SER A 30 -3.30 -18.12 2.44
N PRO A 31 -2.94 -18.53 1.22
CA PRO A 31 -1.70 -18.09 0.58
C PRO A 31 -1.76 -16.62 0.11
N LEU A 32 -2.95 -16.03 0.12
CA LEU A 32 -3.20 -14.72 -0.48
C LEU A 32 -3.00 -13.56 0.51
N TYR A 33 -3.14 -13.81 1.80
CA TYR A 33 -2.92 -12.84 2.87
C TYR A 33 -2.36 -13.55 4.09
N TYR A 34 -1.39 -12.96 4.75
CA TYR A 34 -0.65 -13.54 5.87
C TYR A 34 0.19 -12.48 6.55
N SER A 35 0.76 -12.80 7.71
CA SER A 35 1.68 -11.92 8.43
C SER A 35 2.93 -12.68 8.87
N PHE A 36 4.00 -11.95 9.19
CA PHE A 36 5.21 -12.52 9.77
C PHE A 36 6.03 -11.45 10.50
N ASN A 37 6.85 -11.88 11.45
CA ASN A 37 7.79 -11.01 12.14
C ASN A 37 9.20 -11.15 11.54
N ALA A 38 9.87 -10.03 11.31
CA ALA A 38 11.28 -9.99 10.95
C ALA A 38 12.00 -8.96 11.82
N GLY A 39 12.76 -9.45 12.81
CA GLY A 39 13.33 -8.59 13.84
C GLY A 39 12.24 -7.84 14.61
N GLY A 40 12.41 -6.53 14.81
CA GLY A 40 11.44 -5.66 15.50
C GLY A 40 10.32 -5.12 14.60
N ALA A 41 10.01 -5.78 13.50
CA ALA A 41 8.96 -5.38 12.58
C ALA A 41 7.97 -6.53 12.32
N HIS A 42 6.69 -6.21 12.39
CA HIS A 42 5.59 -7.09 12.00
C HIS A 42 5.10 -6.69 10.62
N PHE A 43 5.13 -7.64 9.68
CA PHE A 43 4.74 -7.45 8.29
C PHE A 43 3.39 -8.09 8.03
N ILE A 44 2.51 -7.34 7.37
CA ILE A 44 1.16 -7.78 6.98
C ILE A 44 1.09 -7.75 5.45
N VAL A 45 0.75 -8.87 4.84
CA VAL A 45 0.53 -8.99 3.40
C VAL A 45 -0.96 -9.16 3.15
N LEU A 46 -1.54 -8.23 2.39
CA LEU A 46 -2.95 -8.22 2.00
C LEU A 46 -3.10 -8.40 0.49
N ASN A 47 -4.30 -8.78 0.07
CA ASN A 47 -4.64 -8.99 -1.33
C ASN A 47 -5.80 -8.08 -1.75
N SER A 48 -5.51 -7.20 -2.71
CA SER A 48 -6.46 -6.22 -3.26
C SER A 48 -7.50 -6.83 -4.21
N TYR A 49 -7.40 -8.11 -4.53
CA TYR A 49 -8.19 -8.78 -5.58
C TYR A 49 -9.15 -9.85 -5.06
N ILE A 50 -9.26 -9.98 -3.73
CA ILE A 50 -10.24 -10.84 -3.06
C ILE A 50 -11.10 -9.98 -2.13
N PRO A 51 -12.22 -10.49 -1.59
CA PRO A 51 -13.05 -9.71 -0.67
C PRO A 51 -12.27 -9.16 0.54
N TYR A 52 -12.51 -7.90 0.86
CA TYR A 52 -11.82 -7.12 1.91
C TYR A 52 -12.78 -6.28 2.76
N ASP A 53 -14.09 -6.41 2.54
CA ASP A 53 -15.10 -5.77 3.37
C ASP A 53 -15.14 -6.40 4.77
N ASN A 54 -15.83 -5.74 5.71
CA ASN A 54 -15.89 -6.16 7.12
C ASN A 54 -16.51 -7.55 7.38
N SER A 55 -17.12 -8.18 6.39
CA SER A 55 -17.65 -9.54 6.48
C SER A 55 -16.70 -10.59 5.89
N SER A 56 -15.61 -10.17 5.24
CA SER A 56 -14.67 -11.07 4.58
C SER A 56 -13.70 -11.76 5.54
N ASP A 57 -13.25 -12.95 5.16
CA ASP A 57 -12.25 -13.70 5.91
C ASP A 57 -10.94 -12.91 6.08
N GLN A 58 -10.53 -12.18 5.04
CA GLN A 58 -9.34 -11.32 5.07
C GLN A 58 -9.47 -10.20 6.10
N TYR A 59 -10.62 -9.52 6.17
CA TYR A 59 -10.84 -8.45 7.16
C TYR A 59 -10.83 -9.00 8.58
N ASN A 60 -11.59 -10.07 8.82
CA ASN A 60 -11.69 -10.68 10.14
C ASN A 60 -10.34 -11.20 10.65
N TRP A 61 -9.56 -11.82 9.76
CA TRP A 61 -8.19 -12.22 10.06
C TRP A 61 -7.30 -11.01 10.37
N LEU A 62 -7.33 -9.96 9.54
CA LEU A 62 -6.52 -8.76 9.72
C LEU A 62 -6.80 -8.08 11.07
N GLU A 63 -8.06 -7.97 11.45
CA GLU A 63 -8.45 -7.39 12.74
C GLU A 63 -7.89 -8.22 13.91
N SER A 64 -7.95 -9.55 13.82
CA SER A 64 -7.36 -10.45 14.81
C SER A 64 -5.83 -10.33 14.86
N ASP A 65 -5.17 -10.32 13.71
CA ASP A 65 -3.71 -10.19 13.58
C ASP A 65 -3.23 -8.89 14.22
N LEU A 66 -3.84 -7.75 13.86
CA LEU A 66 -3.54 -6.42 14.41
C LEU A 66 -3.71 -6.34 15.93
N ARG A 67 -4.79 -6.93 16.47
CA ARG A 67 -5.05 -7.00 17.93
C ARG A 67 -3.96 -7.73 18.70
N ASN A 68 -3.33 -8.72 18.07
CA ASN A 68 -2.35 -9.58 18.72
C ASN A 68 -0.91 -9.05 18.64
N ILE A 69 -0.67 -7.91 17.97
CA ILE A 69 0.69 -7.40 17.83
C ILE A 69 1.18 -6.77 19.14
N ASN A 70 2.25 -7.34 19.71
CA ASN A 70 2.97 -6.74 20.82
C ASN A 70 3.97 -5.67 20.32
N ARG A 71 3.59 -4.39 20.38
CA ARG A 71 4.44 -3.24 19.97
C ARG A 71 5.74 -3.09 20.80
N LEU A 72 5.89 -3.79 21.93
CA LEU A 72 7.16 -3.84 22.66
C LEU A 72 8.18 -4.78 22.00
N GLU A 73 7.70 -5.83 21.32
CA GLU A 73 8.53 -6.79 20.60
C GLU A 73 8.70 -6.39 19.13
N THR A 74 7.61 -5.97 18.49
CA THR A 74 7.59 -5.48 17.11
C THR A 74 7.09 -4.02 17.07
N PRO A 75 7.94 -3.03 17.39
CA PRO A 75 7.55 -1.62 17.35
C PRO A 75 7.06 -1.14 15.98
N TRP A 76 7.58 -1.72 14.91
CA TRP A 76 7.23 -1.37 13.53
C TRP A 76 6.13 -2.27 13.00
N VAL A 77 5.11 -1.66 12.38
CA VAL A 77 4.15 -2.39 11.56
C VAL A 77 4.16 -1.87 10.15
N VAL A 78 4.41 -2.81 9.24
CA VAL A 78 4.51 -2.55 7.81
C VAL A 78 3.47 -3.42 7.11
N ALA A 79 2.66 -2.81 6.26
CA ALA A 79 1.70 -3.55 5.44
C ALA A 79 2.06 -3.47 3.96
N THR A 80 1.62 -4.44 3.16
CA THR A 80 1.84 -4.45 1.72
C THR A 80 0.70 -5.10 0.96
N TRP A 81 0.36 -4.55 -0.21
CA TRP A 81 -0.60 -5.11 -1.18
C TRP A 81 -0.39 -4.49 -2.56
N SER A 82 -1.05 -5.01 -3.59
CA SER A 82 -0.79 -4.61 -4.99
C SER A 82 -1.26 -3.19 -5.31
N LEU A 83 -2.56 -2.91 -5.18
CA LEU A 83 -3.17 -1.67 -5.69
C LEU A 83 -2.96 -0.48 -4.73
N PRO A 84 -2.28 0.61 -5.14
CA PRO A 84 -2.03 1.75 -4.27
C PRO A 84 -3.31 2.57 -4.02
N TRP A 85 -3.44 3.11 -2.81
CA TRP A 85 -4.57 3.98 -2.45
C TRP A 85 -4.32 5.46 -2.76
N TYR A 86 -3.06 5.89 -2.67
CA TYR A 86 -2.65 7.30 -2.76
C TYR A 86 -1.73 7.61 -3.95
N SER A 87 -1.79 6.78 -5.01
CA SER A 87 -1.07 7.09 -6.25
C SER A 87 -1.65 8.34 -6.91
N THR A 88 -0.78 9.21 -7.42
CA THR A 88 -1.15 10.40 -8.22
C THR A 88 -0.79 10.23 -9.70
N PHE A 89 -0.36 9.03 -10.10
CA PHE A 89 -0.28 8.67 -11.50
C PHE A 89 -1.69 8.44 -12.08
N ARG A 90 -1.85 8.77 -13.36
CA ARG A 90 -3.10 8.56 -14.09
C ARG A 90 -3.46 7.07 -14.15
N GLY A 91 -2.47 6.22 -14.41
CA GLY A 91 -2.62 4.77 -14.36
C GLY A 91 -3.09 4.31 -12.98
N HIS A 92 -4.18 3.54 -12.93
CA HIS A 92 -4.76 3.01 -11.70
C HIS A 92 -5.20 4.08 -10.67
N TYR A 93 -5.43 5.34 -11.10
CA TYR A 93 -5.85 6.42 -10.20
C TYR A 93 -7.16 6.08 -9.49
N ARG A 94 -7.13 6.03 -8.15
CA ARG A 94 -8.25 5.67 -7.27
C ARG A 94 -8.93 4.33 -7.59
N GLU A 95 -8.26 3.39 -8.25
CA GLU A 95 -8.82 2.07 -8.57
C GLU A 95 -9.19 1.27 -7.30
N ALA A 96 -8.38 1.36 -6.25
CA ALA A 96 -8.59 0.62 -5.00
C ALA A 96 -9.27 1.44 -3.89
N GLU A 97 -10.04 2.47 -4.25
CA GLU A 97 -10.69 3.36 -3.28
C GLU A 97 -11.70 2.62 -2.38
N SER A 98 -12.35 1.59 -2.92
CA SER A 98 -13.21 0.67 -2.16
C SER A 98 -12.46 -0.08 -1.05
N MET A 99 -11.23 -0.51 -1.33
CA MET A 99 -10.37 -1.18 -0.34
C MET A 99 -9.88 -0.19 0.72
N ARG A 100 -9.51 1.04 0.32
CA ARG A 100 -9.15 2.11 1.26
C ARG A 100 -10.29 2.38 2.24
N ILE A 101 -11.51 2.61 1.74
CA ILE A 101 -12.68 2.87 2.59
C ILE A 101 -12.94 1.73 3.58
N SER A 102 -12.72 0.47 3.16
CA SER A 102 -12.96 -0.69 4.00
C SER A 102 -11.89 -0.87 5.09
N LEU A 103 -10.62 -0.61 4.78
CA LEU A 103 -9.49 -1.04 5.63
C LEU A 103 -8.69 0.09 6.28
N GLU A 104 -8.76 1.32 5.76
CA GLU A 104 -7.88 2.41 6.21
C GLU A 104 -8.10 2.76 7.68
N ASP A 105 -9.34 2.84 8.13
CA ASP A 105 -9.68 3.13 9.54
C ASP A 105 -9.12 2.05 10.48
N LEU A 106 -9.22 0.78 10.08
CA LEU A 106 -8.67 -0.34 10.84
C LEU A 106 -7.13 -0.22 10.93
N LEU A 107 -6.44 -0.06 9.81
CA LEU A 107 -4.96 0.07 9.81
C LEU A 107 -4.50 1.32 10.58
N TYR A 108 -5.23 2.43 10.45
CA TYR A 108 -4.92 3.69 11.14
C TYR A 108 -5.11 3.57 12.66
N SER A 109 -6.20 2.96 13.13
CA SER A 109 -6.46 2.76 14.57
C SER A 109 -5.38 1.92 15.26
N TYR A 110 -4.83 0.92 14.56
CA TYR A 110 -3.70 0.12 15.02
C TYR A 110 -2.33 0.74 14.75
N ARG A 111 -2.24 1.94 14.15
CA ARG A 111 -0.97 2.64 13.91
C ARG A 111 0.00 1.84 13.06
N VAL A 112 -0.45 1.42 11.88
CA VAL A 112 0.46 0.96 10.83
C VAL A 112 1.40 2.11 10.45
N ASP A 113 2.70 1.85 10.35
CA ASP A 113 3.71 2.89 10.17
C ASP A 113 3.97 3.18 8.68
N ILE A 114 4.07 2.13 7.87
CA ILE A 114 4.48 2.16 6.46
C ILE A 114 3.62 1.18 5.66
N ILE A 115 3.20 1.60 4.46
CA ILE A 115 2.46 0.77 3.52
C ILE A 115 3.22 0.75 2.19
N PHE A 116 3.56 -0.45 1.71
CA PHE A 116 4.16 -0.65 0.39
C PHE A 116 3.14 -1.12 -0.63
N ASN A 117 3.19 -0.52 -1.82
CA ASN A 117 2.32 -0.88 -2.93
C ASN A 117 3.10 -1.14 -4.22
N GLY A 118 2.44 -1.80 -5.17
CA GLY A 118 2.94 -2.03 -6.51
C GLY A 118 1.97 -1.47 -7.56
N GLN A 119 1.64 -2.29 -8.54
CA GLN A 119 0.70 -2.06 -9.64
C GLN A 119 1.04 -0.90 -10.60
N VAL A 120 1.26 0.30 -10.10
CA VAL A 120 1.63 1.48 -10.90
C VAL A 120 3.11 1.38 -11.24
N ASP A 121 3.44 1.33 -12.54
CA ASP A 121 4.81 1.22 -13.06
C ASP A 121 5.60 2.54 -12.88
N ALA A 122 5.64 3.07 -11.66
CA ALA A 122 6.41 4.25 -11.27
C ALA A 122 6.83 4.14 -9.79
N TYR A 123 7.59 5.12 -9.32
CA TYR A 123 7.86 5.32 -7.91
C TYR A 123 7.05 6.50 -7.38
N GLU A 124 6.43 6.32 -6.21
CA GLU A 124 5.81 7.41 -5.47
C GLU A 124 5.93 7.20 -3.96
N ARG A 125 6.16 8.28 -3.23
CA ARG A 125 6.11 8.32 -1.77
C ARG A 125 5.21 9.46 -1.33
N SER A 126 4.27 9.12 -0.46
CA SER A 126 3.40 10.09 0.19
C SER A 126 4.08 10.78 1.39
N ASN A 127 3.55 11.94 1.76
CA ASN A 127 3.60 12.40 3.15
C ASN A 127 2.70 11.50 4.02
N ARG A 128 2.80 11.61 5.34
CA ARG A 128 1.85 10.90 6.21
C ARG A 128 0.43 11.39 5.94
N VAL A 129 -0.45 10.46 5.62
CA VAL A 129 -1.80 10.77 5.15
C VAL A 129 -2.79 9.78 5.75
N TYR A 130 -3.97 10.29 6.09
CA TYR A 130 -5.13 9.52 6.49
C TYR A 130 -6.36 10.17 5.87
N ASN A 131 -7.15 9.38 5.16
CA ASN A 131 -8.37 9.81 4.49
C ASN A 131 -8.17 11.10 3.63
N TYR A 132 -7.15 11.08 2.77
CA TYR A 132 -6.70 12.21 1.93
C TYR A 132 -6.30 13.51 2.66
N THR A 133 -6.18 13.46 3.99
CA THR A 133 -5.73 14.59 4.80
C THR A 133 -4.34 14.32 5.33
N LEU A 134 -3.45 15.32 5.28
CA LEU A 134 -2.15 15.22 5.93
C LEU A 134 -2.35 15.00 7.43
N ASP A 135 -1.80 13.91 7.94
CA ASP A 135 -1.95 13.50 9.34
C ASP A 135 -0.62 12.96 9.85
N GLN A 136 -0.06 13.56 10.90
CA GLN A 136 1.22 13.14 11.48
C GLN A 136 1.23 11.69 12.02
N CYS A 137 0.06 11.12 12.28
CA CYS A 137 -0.14 9.75 12.74
C CYS A 137 -0.59 8.79 11.62
N GLY A 138 -0.82 9.31 10.41
CA GLY A 138 -1.10 8.49 9.24
C GLY A 138 0.14 7.68 8.80
N PRO A 139 -0.06 6.51 8.16
CA PRO A 139 1.05 5.77 7.57
C PRO A 139 1.71 6.54 6.43
N VAL A 140 2.95 6.17 6.11
CA VAL A 140 3.59 6.57 4.85
C VAL A 140 3.30 5.51 3.80
N TYR A 141 2.59 5.88 2.73
CA TYR A 141 2.38 5.04 1.55
C TYR A 141 3.53 5.22 0.57
N ILE A 142 4.06 4.10 0.07
CA ILE A 142 5.18 4.05 -0.87
C ILE A 142 4.85 3.05 -1.97
N THR A 143 4.70 3.55 -3.19
CA THR A 143 4.50 2.76 -4.40
C THR A 143 5.86 2.47 -5.04
N THR A 144 6.19 1.19 -5.20
CA THR A 144 7.42 0.70 -5.84
C THR A 144 7.12 -0.28 -6.96
N GLY A 145 6.13 0.01 -7.81
CA GLY A 145 5.74 -0.88 -8.91
C GLY A 145 6.70 -0.86 -10.11
N ALA A 146 7.64 0.07 -10.17
CA ALA A 146 8.63 0.21 -11.25
C ALA A 146 9.77 -0.84 -11.24
N GLY A 147 9.43 -2.13 -11.16
CA GLY A 147 10.39 -3.25 -11.12
C GLY A 147 11.03 -3.61 -12.47
N GLY A 148 10.55 -3.06 -13.59
CA GLY A 148 11.14 -3.26 -14.93
C GLY A 148 10.38 -4.22 -15.86
N ALA A 149 9.14 -4.60 -15.52
CA ALA A 149 8.34 -5.54 -16.32
C ALA A 149 7.60 -4.90 -17.51
N GLY A 150 7.39 -3.58 -17.49
CA GLY A 150 6.49 -2.88 -18.41
C GLY A 150 7.01 -1.54 -18.91
N LYS A 151 6.08 -0.65 -19.26
CA LYS A 151 6.37 0.75 -19.62
C LYS A 151 6.12 1.59 -18.38
N LEU A 152 7.03 2.53 -18.10
CA LEU A 152 6.84 3.44 -16.98
C LEU A 152 5.57 4.29 -17.15
N GLU A 153 4.82 4.45 -16.06
CA GLU A 153 3.76 5.43 -15.95
C GLU A 153 4.38 6.83 -15.87
N THR A 154 4.00 7.72 -16.78
CA THR A 154 4.57 9.08 -16.90
C THR A 154 3.54 10.18 -16.79
N GLU A 155 2.26 9.83 -16.92
CA GLU A 155 1.14 10.76 -16.86
C GLU A 155 0.61 10.80 -15.43
N HIS A 156 0.35 12.01 -14.94
CA HIS A 156 -0.27 12.25 -13.64
C HIS A 156 -1.73 12.63 -13.84
N GLU A 157 -2.54 12.40 -12.81
CA GLU A 157 -3.95 12.82 -12.83
C GLU A 157 -4.11 14.35 -12.89
N ASP A 158 -3.14 15.08 -12.33
CA ASP A 158 -3.15 16.55 -12.22
C ASP A 158 -2.60 17.25 -13.46
N ASP A 159 -2.10 16.48 -14.43
CA ASP A 159 -1.74 17.00 -15.74
C ASP A 159 -2.99 17.52 -16.48
N PRO A 160 -2.90 18.64 -17.22
CA PRO A 160 -4.05 19.20 -17.93
C PRO A 160 -4.74 18.20 -18.86
N GLY A 161 -5.99 17.85 -18.54
CA GLY A 161 -6.82 16.93 -19.34
C GLY A 161 -6.73 15.45 -18.95
N ASN A 162 -5.94 15.08 -17.94
CA ASN A 162 -5.75 13.70 -17.52
C ASN A 162 -6.69 13.22 -16.41
N CYS A 163 -7.46 14.13 -15.79
CA CYS A 163 -8.46 13.78 -14.78
C CYS A 163 -9.49 12.78 -15.35
N PRO A 164 -9.58 11.56 -14.81
CA PRO A 164 -10.52 10.56 -15.31
C PRO A 164 -11.97 10.95 -15.02
N ASP A 165 -12.84 10.63 -15.98
CA ASP A 165 -14.26 10.92 -15.91
C ASP A 165 -14.92 10.15 -14.73
N GLN A 166 -15.91 10.76 -14.06
CA GLN A 166 -16.55 10.17 -12.87
C GLN A 166 -17.14 8.78 -13.13
N SER A 167 -17.56 8.51 -14.38
CA SER A 167 -18.08 7.22 -14.83
C SER A 167 -17.05 6.09 -14.88
N GLN A 168 -15.75 6.42 -14.99
CA GLN A 168 -14.64 5.46 -15.02
C GLN A 168 -14.06 5.15 -13.63
N ARG A 169 -14.49 5.86 -12.57
CA ARG A 169 -14.11 5.57 -11.18
C ARG A 169 -14.75 4.30 -10.62
N ASN A 170 -15.59 3.63 -11.39
CA ASN A 170 -16.27 2.39 -11.02
C ASN A 170 -15.56 1.20 -11.68
N SER A 171 -14.52 0.63 -11.07
CA SER A 171 -14.01 -0.69 -11.47
C SER A 171 -13.34 -1.45 -10.32
N VAL A 172 -13.58 -2.76 -10.34
CA VAL A 172 -13.20 -3.84 -9.39
C VAL A 172 -13.75 -3.70 -7.96
N GLY A 173 -14.91 -4.31 -7.71
CA GLY A 173 -15.48 -4.42 -6.35
C GLY A 173 -16.17 -3.15 -5.84
N SER A 174 -16.71 -2.33 -6.75
CA SER A 174 -17.42 -1.08 -6.41
C SER A 174 -18.36 -1.27 -5.22
N CYS A 175 -18.03 -0.63 -4.11
CA CYS A 175 -18.81 -0.70 -2.87
C CYS A 175 -20.16 0.04 -2.95
N GLY A 176 -20.57 0.52 -4.14
CA GLY A 176 -21.82 1.27 -4.31
C GLY A 176 -21.87 2.59 -3.53
N PHE A 177 -20.74 3.09 -3.02
CA PHE A 177 -20.67 4.37 -2.33
C PHE A 177 -20.39 5.49 -3.34
N ASN A 178 -21.19 6.56 -3.27
CA ASN A 178 -20.71 7.86 -3.70
C ASN A 178 -19.52 8.20 -2.81
N PHE A 179 -18.33 8.44 -3.39
CA PHE A 179 -17.14 8.79 -2.61
C PHE A 179 -17.41 10.08 -1.81
N THR A 180 -17.71 9.95 -0.52
CA THR A 180 -17.91 11.07 0.42
C THR A 180 -16.59 11.56 1.03
N SER A 181 -15.48 10.88 0.70
CA SER A 181 -14.14 11.19 1.16
C SER A 181 -13.15 11.29 -0.01
N GLY A 182 -12.12 12.10 0.17
CA GLY A 182 -11.20 12.51 -0.88
C GLY A 182 -11.70 13.71 -1.70
N PRO A 183 -10.85 14.25 -2.60
CA PRO A 183 -11.19 15.44 -3.36
C PRO A 183 -12.31 15.17 -4.40
N GLU A 184 -13.29 16.07 -4.48
CA GLU A 184 -14.44 15.97 -5.40
C GLU A 184 -13.99 16.08 -6.87
N SER A 185 -13.04 16.98 -7.14
CA SER A 185 -12.37 17.18 -8.42
C SER A 185 -10.94 16.66 -8.39
N CYS A 186 -10.38 16.31 -9.55
CA CYS A 186 -8.94 16.10 -9.60
C CYS A 186 -8.21 17.41 -9.29
N PRO A 187 -7.10 17.35 -8.57
CA PRO A 187 -6.20 18.48 -8.39
C PRO A 187 -5.63 18.94 -9.74
N VAL A 188 -5.10 20.16 -9.76
CA VAL A 188 -4.48 20.79 -10.95
C VAL A 188 -2.97 20.97 -10.79
N ASN A 189 -2.43 20.46 -9.68
CA ASN A 189 -1.01 20.38 -9.34
C ASN A 189 -0.81 19.12 -8.48
N GLN A 190 0.44 18.70 -8.29
CA GLN A 190 0.78 17.61 -7.39
C GLN A 190 0.12 17.81 -6.00
N PRO A 191 -0.68 16.85 -5.51
CA PRO A 191 -1.30 16.92 -4.19
C PRO A 191 -0.29 17.04 -3.07
N ASP A 192 -0.64 17.78 -2.01
CA ASP A 192 0.22 17.95 -0.84
C ASP A 192 0.54 16.61 -0.12
N TYR A 193 -0.31 15.60 -0.27
CA TYR A 193 -0.03 14.25 0.26
C TYR A 193 1.01 13.48 -0.56
N SER A 194 1.32 13.88 -1.80
CA SER A 194 2.37 13.27 -2.62
C SER A 194 3.69 14.00 -2.37
N ALA A 195 4.61 13.38 -1.64
CA ALA A 195 5.88 13.99 -1.25
C ALA A 195 6.95 13.89 -2.35
N TYR A 196 6.96 12.78 -3.09
CA TYR A 196 7.89 12.54 -4.19
C TYR A 196 7.26 11.56 -5.18
N ARG A 197 7.38 11.83 -6.48
CA ARG A 197 6.95 10.92 -7.54
C ARG A 197 7.93 10.97 -8.70
N GLU A 198 8.27 9.82 -9.27
CA GLU A 198 9.21 9.71 -10.38
C GLU A 198 8.95 8.48 -11.25
N SER A 199 8.95 8.69 -12.56
CA SER A 199 8.90 7.64 -13.57
C SER A 199 10.31 7.10 -13.83
N SER A 200 10.77 6.17 -13.01
CA SER A 200 12.05 5.47 -13.19
C SER A 200 12.01 4.06 -12.62
N PHE A 201 12.67 3.12 -13.30
CA PHE A 201 12.79 1.74 -12.81
C PHE A 201 13.81 1.62 -11.69
N GLY A 202 13.49 0.79 -10.69
CA GLY A 202 14.44 0.25 -9.74
C GLY A 202 13.80 -0.31 -8.47
N PHE A 203 14.51 -0.24 -7.34
CA PHE A 203 14.16 -0.87 -6.08
C PHE A 203 14.40 0.03 -4.86
N GLY A 204 13.58 -0.18 -3.83
CA GLY A 204 13.75 0.49 -2.54
C GLY A 204 14.42 -0.40 -1.48
N ILE A 205 14.97 0.25 -0.45
CA ILE A 205 15.55 -0.39 0.72
C ILE A 205 14.97 0.29 1.96
N LEU A 206 14.33 -0.51 2.82
CA LEU A 206 13.93 -0.11 4.17
C LEU A 206 14.96 -0.63 5.19
N GLU A 207 15.60 0.29 5.91
CA GLU A 207 16.54 -0.04 6.97
C GLU A 207 16.00 0.43 8.33
N VAL A 208 15.35 -0.47 9.05
CA VAL A 208 14.91 -0.22 10.43
C VAL A 208 16.13 -0.13 11.34
N LYS A 209 16.32 1.02 12.00
CA LYS A 209 17.49 1.29 12.85
C LYS A 209 17.21 0.99 14.33
N ASN A 210 16.02 1.32 14.82
CA ASN A 210 15.56 1.07 16.19
C ASN A 210 14.02 1.16 16.27
N GLY A 211 13.43 1.14 17.47
CA GLY A 211 11.98 1.18 17.67
C GLY A 211 11.26 2.47 17.25
N THR A 212 11.96 3.51 16.80
CA THR A 212 11.37 4.78 16.35
C THR A 212 11.87 5.28 15.00
N HIS A 213 13.05 4.87 14.54
CA HIS A 213 13.67 5.34 13.30
C HIS A 213 13.88 4.22 12.28
N ALA A 214 13.41 4.44 11.05
CA ALA A 214 13.74 3.64 9.87
C ALA A 214 14.16 4.56 8.73
N LEU A 215 15.18 4.17 7.98
CA LEU A 215 15.63 4.89 6.79
C LEU A 215 15.02 4.22 5.56
N TRP A 216 14.27 4.97 4.77
CA TRP A 216 13.83 4.56 3.44
C TRP A 216 14.75 5.17 2.39
N SER A 217 15.13 4.37 1.40
CA SER A 217 15.89 4.83 0.23
C SER A 217 15.38 4.19 -1.06
N TRP A 218 15.34 4.97 -2.12
CA TRP A 218 14.93 4.58 -3.46
C TRP A 218 16.13 4.73 -4.42
N ASN A 219 16.63 3.62 -4.99
CA ASN A 219 17.82 3.52 -5.85
C ASN A 219 17.54 3.26 -7.33
N ARG A 220 17.55 4.30 -8.18
CA ARG A 220 17.31 4.19 -9.62
C ARG A 220 18.25 3.24 -10.36
N ASN A 221 17.71 2.44 -11.27
CA ASN A 221 18.51 1.53 -12.10
C ASN A 221 19.54 2.26 -12.96
N GLN A 222 19.25 3.48 -13.42
CA GLN A 222 20.18 4.30 -14.20
C GLN A 222 21.30 4.95 -13.37
N ASN A 223 21.19 4.98 -12.04
CA ASN A 223 22.23 5.52 -11.19
C ASN A 223 23.33 4.46 -10.99
N LEU A 224 24.57 4.78 -11.35
CA LEU A 224 25.74 4.02 -10.91
C LEU A 224 26.06 4.40 -9.45
N TYR A 225 26.51 3.42 -8.64
CA TYR A 225 27.03 3.61 -7.27
C TYR A 225 26.03 3.89 -6.12
N TYR A 226 24.82 3.34 -6.14
CA TYR A 226 23.87 3.38 -5.01
C TYR A 226 23.53 4.80 -4.49
N LEU A 227 23.58 5.81 -5.35
CA LEU A 227 23.05 7.12 -5.00
C LEU A 227 21.52 7.04 -5.02
N ALA A 228 20.93 7.02 -3.82
CA ALA A 228 19.48 7.06 -3.65
C ALA A 228 18.92 8.35 -4.26
N ALA A 229 17.92 8.23 -5.14
CA ALA A 229 17.21 9.35 -5.74
C ALA A 229 16.24 10.01 -4.76
N ASP A 230 15.63 9.19 -3.90
CA ASP A 230 14.83 9.65 -2.77
C ASP A 230 15.29 8.93 -1.50
N ILE A 231 15.41 9.68 -0.41
CA ILE A 231 15.90 9.18 0.88
C ILE A 231 15.21 9.95 2.01
N VAL A 232 14.66 9.23 2.98
CA VAL A 232 13.95 9.85 4.11
C VAL A 232 14.02 8.99 5.36
N TYR A 233 14.23 9.63 6.50
CA TYR A 233 13.97 8.98 7.79
C TYR A 233 12.47 9.00 8.05
N ILE A 234 11.88 7.82 8.16
CA ILE A 234 10.53 7.65 8.68
C ILE A 234 10.68 7.51 10.19
N VAL A 235 10.08 8.45 10.92
CA VAL A 235 10.11 8.47 12.38
C VAL A 235 8.70 8.26 12.90
N ARG A 236 8.50 7.21 13.71
CA ARG A 236 7.23 6.94 14.37
C ARG A 236 7.20 7.55 15.77
N GLN A 237 6.02 8.00 16.20
CA GLN A 237 5.83 8.74 17.45
C GLN A 237 4.78 8.04 18.34
N PRO A 238 5.12 6.90 18.98
CA PRO A 238 4.16 6.10 19.75
C PRO A 238 3.52 6.84 20.93
N GLU A 239 4.19 7.86 21.48
CA GLU A 239 3.67 8.65 22.60
C GLU A 239 2.63 9.69 22.17
N ILE A 240 2.63 10.07 20.89
CA ILE A 240 1.69 11.05 20.30
C ILE A 240 0.55 10.29 19.59
N CYS A 241 0.91 9.26 18.83
CA CYS A 241 0.00 8.47 18.02
C CYS A 241 -0.32 7.15 18.73
N LEU A 242 -1.22 7.23 19.72
CA LEU A 242 -1.62 6.08 20.53
C LEU A 242 -2.42 5.07 19.71
N VAL A 243 -2.16 3.78 19.91
CA VAL A 243 -3.02 2.69 19.41
C VAL A 243 -4.33 2.73 20.19
N TYR A 244 -5.45 2.78 19.46
CA TYR A 244 -6.78 2.70 20.07
C TYR A 244 -7.24 1.25 20.07
N ASN A 245 -7.39 0.67 21.26
CA ASN A 245 -7.99 -0.65 21.48
C ASN A 245 -9.49 -0.55 21.70
#